data_AF-W4H458-F1
#
_entry.id   AF-W4H458-F1
#
_cell.length_a   1.000
_cell.length_b   1.000
_cell.length_c   1.000
_cell.angle_alpha   90.00
_cell.angle_beta   90.00
_cell.angle_gamma   90.00
#
_symmetry.space_group_name_H-M   'P 1'
#
loop_
_entity.id
_entity.type
_entity.pdbx_description
1 polymer ?
#
loop_
_entity_poly.entity_id
_entity_poly.type
_entity_poly.pdbx_seq_one_letter_code
_entity_poly.pdbx_strand_id
1 'polypeptide(L)'
;MYNHIVDRCPRVEEALREAYRSRPRKTDSAVGITSDMDEEGKDPCVYGSADVGGRHGGGKSKGGRPKDPIWDEFTTTDELRKRRYCMCVWCEKEVKGDTTRMTTHLVERCTEVDASAKAKYTVKHRKLDDDTSVDHVLVALAPSTNVTMTSPQPNASREPISPVVGMTREVVSPSREAASAVDVAALGPFPPPSPPLPHPSYPAPRPLEPPGRPDTMQQQQHAAMLSELGLQDINPGVFGGGTWFGHGPMITVINPSTNQAIASVRSGTAKEYMHVVQSMDKAAPSWRQATAAHRSRVVRHIGDVFRSHHQRLANVLALESGIVQRDAMTLVANMIRRCDDAAAAVIVHSVTASTIAAVHDCAESRPLNTMQIVQLERFGPLGGHVGLLTPAHSPTWTGAMALACGNAVLWKPSLSLIAIAITRLIASVLRSHGYPPACASLICGSGADVGACLARDKRMAVVCYQGSVEHGHPVGVAVAGRLGTSILELDAHNAMVVLADANVDVALRMVLLAMGIYIFIY
;
A
#
# COMPACT_ATOMS: atom_id res chain seq x y z
N MET A 1 29.91 -18.75 24.67
CA MET A 1 29.95 -17.44 25.36
C MET A 1 30.68 -17.53 26.71
N TYR A 2 30.24 -18.36 27.67
CA TYR A 2 30.90 -18.54 28.97
C TYR A 2 32.42 -18.84 28.85
N ASN A 3 32.81 -19.90 28.13
CA ASN A 3 34.23 -20.27 27.94
C ASN A 3 35.05 -19.19 27.20
N HIS A 4 34.40 -18.27 26.48
CA HIS A 4 35.11 -17.15 25.85
C HIS A 4 35.42 -16.06 26.88
N ILE A 5 34.45 -15.70 27.72
CA ILE A 5 34.60 -14.71 28.79
C ILE A 5 35.59 -15.19 29.86
N VAL A 6 35.50 -16.47 30.23
CA VAL A 6 36.29 -17.03 31.34
C VAL A 6 37.73 -17.39 30.94
N ASP A 7 37.97 -17.86 29.70
CA ASP A 7 39.25 -18.46 29.35
C ASP A 7 39.96 -17.85 28.13
N ARG A 8 39.28 -17.07 27.27
CA ARG A 8 39.84 -16.71 25.94
C ARG A 8 39.84 -15.23 25.63
N CYS A 9 39.08 -14.39 26.33
CA CYS A 9 38.91 -13.00 25.96
C CYS A 9 40.00 -12.12 26.62
N PRO A 10 40.97 -11.57 25.87
CA PRO A 10 42.09 -10.82 26.43
C PRO A 10 41.71 -9.45 27.00
N ARG A 11 40.47 -9.00 26.78
CA ARG A 11 39.93 -7.70 27.21
C ARG A 11 39.03 -7.76 28.44
N VAL A 12 38.84 -8.94 29.02
CA VAL A 12 38.05 -9.11 30.24
C VAL A 12 38.99 -9.03 31.44
N GLU A 13 38.68 -8.14 32.37
CA GLU A 13 39.42 -7.97 33.62
C GLU A 13 39.34 -9.22 34.51
N GLU A 14 40.43 -9.55 35.21
CA GLU A 14 40.54 -10.80 35.98
C GLU A 14 39.49 -10.87 37.11
N ALA A 15 39.15 -9.74 37.73
CA ALA A 15 38.10 -9.66 38.75
C ALA A 15 36.73 -10.09 38.22
N LEU A 16 36.42 -9.76 36.95
CA LEU A 16 35.18 -10.17 36.30
C LEU A 16 35.20 -11.65 35.91
N ARG A 17 36.38 -12.21 35.60
CA ARG A 17 36.54 -13.66 35.36
C ARG A 17 36.33 -14.46 36.64
N GLU A 18 36.88 -14.01 37.76
CA GLU A 18 36.70 -14.67 39.06
C GLU A 18 35.24 -14.62 39.53
N ALA A 19 34.55 -13.49 39.32
CA ALA A 19 33.12 -13.37 39.60
C ALA A 19 32.27 -14.33 38.74
N TYR A 20 32.70 -14.62 37.51
CA TYR A 20 32.02 -15.60 36.65
C TYR A 20 32.34 -17.05 37.02
N ARG A 21 33.56 -17.34 37.49
CA ARG A 21 33.98 -18.67 37.96
C ARG A 21 33.37 -19.05 39.31
N SER A 22 33.14 -18.07 40.19
CA SER A 22 32.59 -18.27 41.53
C SER A 22 31.06 -18.42 41.56
N ARG A 23 30.36 -18.19 40.44
CA ARG A 23 28.94 -18.48 40.33
C ARG A 23 28.70 -20.00 40.37
N PRO A 24 27.84 -20.51 41.28
CA PRO A 24 27.56 -21.94 41.38
C PRO A 24 26.91 -22.45 40.09
N ARG A 25 27.45 -23.54 39.54
CA ARG A 25 26.81 -24.27 38.43
C ARG A 25 25.55 -24.95 38.96
N LYS A 26 24.39 -24.62 38.42
CA LYS A 26 23.17 -25.44 38.58
C LYS A 26 23.32 -26.75 37.80
N THR A 27 24.11 -27.67 38.33
CA THR A 27 24.14 -29.08 37.92
C THR A 27 24.51 -29.88 39.15
N ASP A 28 23.53 -30.16 40.02
CA ASP A 28 23.51 -31.32 40.93
C ASP A 28 22.14 -31.37 41.62
N SER A 29 21.11 -31.72 40.86
CA SER A 29 19.89 -32.41 41.29
C SER A 29 18.99 -32.57 40.07
N ALA A 30 18.64 -33.82 39.78
CA ALA A 30 17.75 -34.18 38.68
C ALA A 30 16.30 -33.80 39.02
N VAL A 31 15.91 -32.56 38.75
CA VAL A 31 14.53 -32.13 38.48
C VAL A 31 14.62 -31.09 37.38
N GLY A 32 13.97 -31.35 36.24
CA GLY A 32 14.00 -30.47 35.08
C GLY A 32 13.45 -29.09 35.44
N ILE A 33 14.32 -28.08 35.39
CA ILE A 33 13.95 -26.67 35.43
C ILE A 33 14.44 -26.08 34.10
N THR A 34 13.48 -25.78 33.25
CA THR A 34 13.58 -24.91 32.09
C THR A 34 14.13 -23.55 32.53
N SER A 35 15.13 -23.03 31.83
CA SER A 35 15.60 -21.66 32.05
C SER A 35 14.66 -20.67 31.38
N ASP A 36 14.09 -19.80 32.20
CA ASP A 36 13.28 -18.63 31.89
C ASP A 36 13.98 -17.65 30.92
N MET A 37 13.74 -17.81 29.62
CA MET A 37 13.86 -16.74 28.61
C MET A 37 12.88 -16.93 27.45
N ASP A 38 11.73 -17.53 27.71
CA ASP A 38 10.53 -17.45 26.87
C ASP A 38 9.34 -17.33 27.83
N GLU A 39 8.43 -16.38 27.57
CA GLU A 39 7.18 -16.09 28.31
C GLU A 39 7.20 -15.04 29.44
N GLU A 40 7.44 -13.78 29.06
CA GLU A 40 6.56 -12.69 29.51
C GLU A 40 5.66 -12.30 28.33
N GLY A 41 4.34 -12.46 28.48
CA GLY A 41 3.38 -11.87 27.56
C GLY A 41 2.08 -12.62 27.24
N LYS A 42 1.57 -13.51 28.10
CA LYS A 42 0.14 -13.86 28.11
C LYS A 42 -0.37 -14.09 29.52
N ASP A 43 -1.11 -13.11 30.04
CA ASP A 43 -2.08 -13.33 31.12
C ASP A 43 -3.50 -13.48 30.53
N PRO A 44 -4.31 -14.43 31.01
CA PRO A 44 -5.70 -14.63 30.62
C PRO A 44 -6.68 -14.01 31.64
N CYS A 45 -7.82 -13.50 31.16
CA CYS A 45 -9.01 -13.33 31.99
C CYS A 45 -10.01 -14.46 31.70
N VAL A 46 -10.52 -15.00 32.80
CA VAL A 46 -11.33 -16.22 32.98
C VAL A 46 -12.81 -15.98 32.70
N TYR A 47 -13.46 -16.94 32.04
CA TYR A 47 -14.77 -17.57 32.33
C TYR A 47 -14.89 -18.69 31.28
N GLY A 48 -14.98 -20.00 31.53
CA GLY A 48 -15.41 -20.76 32.70
C GLY A 48 -16.53 -21.71 32.24
N SER A 49 -16.19 -22.95 31.88
CA SER A 49 -16.93 -24.19 32.23
C SER A 49 -16.37 -25.43 31.54
N ALA A 50 -16.30 -26.50 32.34
CA ALA A 50 -15.90 -27.88 32.05
C ALA A 50 -16.86 -28.58 31.04
N ASP A 51 -16.66 -29.78 30.50
CA ASP A 51 -16.11 -31.00 31.11
C ASP A 51 -15.94 -32.16 30.07
N VAL A 52 -15.21 -33.21 30.46
CA VAL A 52 -15.16 -34.62 29.96
C VAL A 52 -14.34 -35.01 28.69
N GLY A 53 -13.13 -35.56 28.94
CA GLY A 53 -12.82 -36.99 28.74
C GLY A 53 -12.30 -37.51 27.38
N GLY A 54 -11.04 -37.98 27.35
CA GLY A 54 -10.57 -38.93 26.33
C GLY A 54 -9.04 -39.02 26.16
N ARG A 55 -8.38 -39.93 26.90
CA ARG A 55 -6.96 -40.29 26.73
C ARG A 55 -6.72 -40.91 25.34
N HIS A 56 -5.58 -40.63 24.69
CA HIS A 56 -4.56 -41.63 24.29
C HIS A 56 -3.40 -40.99 23.51
N GLY A 57 -2.17 -41.44 23.81
CA GLY A 57 -1.10 -41.55 22.81
C GLY A 57 0.02 -40.51 22.83
N GLY A 58 0.93 -40.61 23.80
CA GLY A 58 2.23 -39.93 23.73
C GLY A 58 3.11 -40.53 22.62
N GLY A 59 3.56 -39.69 21.70
CA GLY A 59 4.64 -39.98 20.75
C GLY A 59 5.60 -38.80 20.70
N LYS A 60 6.78 -38.92 21.34
CA LYS A 60 7.87 -37.94 21.18
C LYS A 60 8.45 -38.08 19.77
N SER A 61 8.15 -37.14 18.88
CA SER A 61 8.88 -37.02 17.60
C SER A 61 10.30 -36.49 17.87
N LYS A 62 11.30 -37.33 17.61
CA LYS A 62 12.72 -36.98 17.69
C LYS A 62 13.09 -35.98 16.59
N GLY A 63 13.74 -34.87 16.97
CA GLY A 63 14.66 -34.07 16.14
C GLY A 63 14.12 -33.57 14.79
N GLY A 64 13.26 -32.56 14.79
CA GLY A 64 12.84 -31.85 13.58
C GLY A 64 13.97 -31.02 12.95
N ARG A 65 13.97 -30.92 11.62
CA ARG A 65 14.87 -30.11 10.79
C ARG A 65 14.84 -28.63 11.25
N PRO A 66 15.99 -27.95 11.42
CA PRO A 66 16.01 -26.51 11.70
C PRO A 66 15.32 -25.73 10.56
N LYS A 67 14.51 -24.72 10.89
CA LYS A 67 13.71 -23.91 9.94
C LYS A 67 14.54 -22.94 9.06
N ASP A 68 15.84 -23.17 8.93
CA ASP A 68 16.71 -22.30 8.13
C ASP A 68 16.62 -22.71 6.64
N PRO A 69 16.35 -21.77 5.71
CA PRO A 69 16.14 -22.09 4.28
C PRO A 69 17.32 -22.80 3.62
N ILE A 70 18.55 -22.58 4.13
CA ILE A 70 19.74 -23.23 3.60
C ILE A 70 19.66 -24.76 3.68
N TRP A 71 18.90 -25.30 4.64
CA TRP A 71 18.75 -26.75 4.77
C TRP A 71 18.03 -27.37 3.58
N ASP A 72 17.27 -26.60 2.79
CA ASP A 72 16.63 -27.09 1.56
C ASP A 72 17.62 -27.48 0.47
N GLU A 73 18.85 -26.96 0.54
CA GLU A 73 19.95 -27.28 -0.37
C GLU A 73 20.76 -28.51 0.07
N PHE A 74 20.37 -29.16 1.18
CA PHE A 74 21.07 -30.29 1.78
C PHE A 74 20.12 -31.43 2.20
N THR A 75 20.54 -32.67 1.96
CA THR A 75 19.88 -33.88 2.42
C THR A 75 20.61 -34.49 3.61
N THR A 76 19.96 -35.34 4.40
CA THR A 76 20.59 -35.97 5.56
C THR A 76 20.04 -37.38 5.76
N THR A 77 20.93 -38.37 5.76
CA THR A 77 20.61 -39.76 6.16
C THR A 77 20.82 -39.93 7.67
N ASP A 78 20.30 -41.01 8.25
CA ASP A 78 20.44 -41.25 9.70
C ASP A 78 21.91 -41.45 10.14
N GLU A 79 22.77 -41.96 9.26
CA GLU A 79 24.22 -42.05 9.53
C GLU A 79 24.91 -40.68 9.55
N LEU A 80 24.57 -39.82 8.59
CA LEU A 80 25.07 -38.45 8.54
C LEU A 80 24.59 -37.63 9.74
N ARG A 81 23.32 -37.82 10.15
CA ARG A 81 22.74 -37.16 11.33
C ARG A 81 23.49 -37.53 12.61
N LYS A 82 23.87 -38.81 12.79
CA LYS A 82 24.68 -39.27 13.94
C LYS A 82 26.06 -38.60 13.99
N ARG A 83 26.68 -38.37 12.82
CA ARG A 83 27.99 -37.70 12.69
C ARG A 83 27.91 -36.17 12.72
N ARG A 84 26.70 -35.58 12.70
CA ARG A 84 26.42 -34.14 12.49
C ARG A 84 26.92 -33.62 11.13
N TYR A 85 26.69 -34.41 10.09
CA TYR A 85 26.92 -34.05 8.69
C TYR A 85 25.60 -34.04 7.91
N CYS A 86 25.64 -33.39 6.77
CA CYS A 86 24.59 -33.32 5.76
C CYS A 86 25.25 -33.42 4.38
N MET A 87 24.49 -33.82 3.37
CA MET A 87 24.97 -33.99 2.02
C MET A 87 24.48 -32.82 1.16
N CYS A 88 25.38 -32.17 0.45
CA CYS A 88 25.00 -31.13 -0.51
C CYS A 88 24.22 -31.75 -1.68
N VAL A 89 23.03 -31.25 -1.99
CA VAL A 89 22.18 -31.79 -3.08
C VAL A 89 22.84 -31.59 -4.46
N TRP A 90 23.69 -30.58 -4.59
CA TRP A 90 24.29 -30.17 -5.85
C TRP A 90 25.56 -30.95 -6.22
N CYS A 91 26.42 -31.25 -5.25
CA CYS A 91 27.72 -31.89 -5.53
C CYS A 91 27.99 -33.15 -4.69
N GLU A 92 27.00 -33.61 -3.92
CA GLU A 92 27.07 -34.84 -3.14
C GLU A 92 28.29 -34.95 -2.20
N LYS A 93 28.79 -33.80 -1.71
CA LYS A 93 29.85 -33.75 -0.71
C LYS A 93 29.27 -33.68 0.71
N GLU A 94 29.87 -34.45 1.62
CA GLU A 94 29.55 -34.38 3.05
C GLU A 94 30.03 -33.04 3.64
N VAL A 95 29.08 -32.26 4.18
CA VAL A 95 29.34 -31.00 4.86
C VAL A 95 28.87 -31.12 6.30
N LYS A 96 29.65 -30.59 7.24
CA LYS A 96 29.24 -30.57 8.65
C LYS A 96 27.99 -29.70 8.80
N GLY A 97 26.95 -30.21 9.48
CA GLY A 97 25.62 -29.62 9.63
C GLY A 97 25.61 -28.37 10.52
N ASP A 98 26.29 -27.33 10.08
CA ASP A 98 26.41 -26.01 10.67
C ASP A 98 26.12 -25.00 9.56
N THR A 99 25.12 -24.14 9.75
CA THR A 99 24.65 -23.13 8.80
C THR A 99 25.82 -22.35 8.18
N THR A 100 26.85 -22.03 8.96
CA THR A 100 28.03 -21.30 8.47
C THR A 100 28.81 -22.13 7.46
N ARG A 101 29.09 -23.40 7.78
CA ARG A 101 29.88 -24.30 6.92
C ARG A 101 29.10 -24.71 5.68
N MET A 102 27.79 -24.87 5.81
CA MET A 102 26.88 -25.12 4.69
C MET A 102 26.86 -23.92 3.73
N THR A 103 26.80 -22.70 4.26
CA THR A 103 26.82 -21.47 3.45
C THR A 103 28.15 -21.31 2.73
N THR A 104 29.28 -21.45 3.45
CA THR A 104 30.63 -21.42 2.85
C THR A 104 30.79 -22.49 1.78
N HIS A 105 30.24 -23.69 1.99
CA HIS A 105 30.27 -24.74 0.98
C HIS A 105 29.49 -24.34 -0.28
N LEU A 106 28.25 -23.87 -0.16
CA LEU A 106 27.42 -23.46 -1.30
C LEU A 106 28.03 -22.27 -2.06
N VAL A 107 28.47 -21.24 -1.36
CA VAL A 107 28.92 -19.99 -1.97
C VAL A 107 30.33 -20.12 -2.55
N GLU A 108 31.25 -20.78 -1.84
CA GLU A 108 32.68 -20.72 -2.17
C GLU A 108 33.27 -22.04 -2.69
N ARG A 109 32.67 -23.20 -2.38
CA ARG A 109 33.32 -24.51 -2.63
C ARG A 109 32.55 -25.44 -3.55
N CYS A 110 31.26 -25.21 -3.76
CA CYS A 110 30.42 -26.01 -4.62
C CYS A 110 30.49 -25.46 -6.05
N THR A 111 31.06 -26.23 -6.97
CA THR A 111 31.16 -25.87 -8.40
C THR A 111 29.85 -26.09 -9.15
N GLU A 112 29.05 -27.04 -8.68
CA GLU A 112 27.84 -27.53 -9.37
C GLU A 112 26.56 -26.73 -9.05
N VAL A 113 26.58 -25.89 -8.01
CA VAL A 113 25.40 -25.06 -7.68
C VAL A 113 25.28 -23.89 -8.64
N ASP A 114 24.06 -23.67 -9.11
CA ASP A 114 23.72 -22.63 -10.08
C ASP A 114 23.94 -21.21 -9.51
N ALA A 115 24.11 -20.24 -10.43
CA ALA A 115 24.34 -18.85 -10.04
C ALA A 115 23.14 -18.25 -9.29
N SER A 116 21.92 -18.71 -9.59
CA SER A 116 20.68 -18.25 -8.96
C SER A 116 20.56 -18.68 -7.50
N ALA A 117 20.86 -19.94 -7.16
CA ALA A 117 20.86 -20.39 -5.77
C ALA A 117 22.05 -19.80 -4.98
N LYS A 118 23.23 -19.64 -5.60
CA LYS A 118 24.36 -18.91 -4.98
C LYS A 118 24.01 -17.46 -4.63
N ALA A 119 23.23 -16.78 -5.49
CA ALA A 119 22.81 -15.40 -5.27
C ALA A 119 21.95 -15.22 -4.00
N LYS A 120 21.14 -16.24 -3.65
CA LYS A 120 20.28 -16.21 -2.43
C LYS A 120 21.08 -16.06 -1.14
N TYR A 121 22.32 -16.54 -1.12
CA TYR A 121 23.14 -16.67 0.09
C TYR A 121 24.38 -15.77 0.10
N THR A 122 24.63 -15.00 -0.95
CA THR A 122 25.80 -14.10 -1.08
C THR A 122 25.59 -12.71 -0.46
N VAL A 123 24.36 -12.36 -0.05
CA VAL A 123 24.00 -10.99 0.39
C VAL A 123 24.57 -10.60 1.78
N LYS A 124 25.15 -11.53 2.55
CA LYS A 124 25.69 -11.21 3.90
C LYS A 124 27.18 -10.83 3.97
N HIS A 125 27.91 -10.74 2.85
CA HIS A 125 29.35 -10.48 2.87
C HIS A 125 29.85 -9.18 2.23
N ARG A 126 28.98 -8.26 1.77
CA ARG A 126 29.44 -6.89 1.47
C ARG A 126 29.53 -6.07 2.76
N LYS A 127 30.73 -5.94 3.32
CA LYS A 127 31.08 -4.75 4.09
C LYS A 127 30.94 -3.55 3.15
N LEU A 128 30.21 -2.53 3.57
CA LEU A 128 30.33 -1.20 2.97
C LEU A 128 31.76 -0.73 3.27
N ASP A 129 32.59 -0.69 2.24
CA ASP A 129 33.77 0.17 2.22
C ASP A 129 33.44 1.34 1.27
N ASP A 130 33.78 2.54 1.74
CA ASP A 130 33.53 3.85 1.13
C ASP A 130 34.14 4.00 -0.29
N ASP A 131 33.57 4.92 -1.08
CA ASP A 131 34.11 5.52 -2.31
C ASP A 131 34.20 4.68 -3.60
N THR A 132 33.05 4.29 -4.17
CA THR A 132 32.97 4.10 -5.64
C THR A 132 31.64 4.58 -6.23
N SER A 133 31.72 5.57 -7.12
CA SER A 133 30.67 5.96 -8.06
C SER A 133 30.32 4.79 -8.98
N VAL A 134 29.04 4.45 -9.09
CA VAL A 134 28.59 3.42 -10.04
C VAL A 134 27.96 4.10 -11.25
N ASP A 135 28.67 4.02 -12.38
CA ASP A 135 28.12 4.31 -13.70
C ASP A 135 27.02 3.29 -14.03
N HIS A 136 25.84 3.80 -14.39
CA HIS A 136 24.74 2.99 -14.90
C HIS A 136 25.02 2.53 -16.33
N VAL A 137 25.55 1.32 -16.50
CA VAL A 137 25.59 0.63 -17.79
C VAL A 137 24.99 -0.77 -17.65
N LEU A 138 23.84 -0.94 -18.30
CA LEU A 138 23.27 -2.17 -18.90
C LEU A 138 23.42 -3.49 -18.12
N VAL A 139 22.33 -3.97 -17.54
CA VAL A 139 22.06 -5.41 -17.43
C VAL A 139 20.71 -5.71 -18.09
N ALA A 140 20.79 -6.36 -19.24
CA ALA A 140 19.68 -6.86 -20.02
C ALA A 140 19.06 -8.12 -19.39
N LEU A 141 17.73 -8.18 -19.45
CA LEU A 141 16.86 -9.32 -19.71
C LEU A 141 17.11 -10.66 -18.98
N ALA A 142 16.14 -11.02 -18.12
CA ALA A 142 15.71 -12.40 -17.91
C ALA A 142 14.17 -12.46 -18.05
N PRO A 143 13.60 -13.48 -18.73
CA PRO A 143 12.18 -13.53 -19.08
C PRO A 143 11.31 -13.84 -17.87
N SER A 144 10.25 -13.07 -17.69
CA SER A 144 9.19 -13.33 -16.72
C SER A 144 8.43 -14.60 -17.08
N THR A 145 8.27 -15.49 -16.10
CA THR A 145 7.38 -16.64 -16.14
C THR A 145 5.93 -16.19 -16.31
N ASN A 146 5.32 -16.60 -17.42
CA ASN A 146 3.88 -16.44 -17.67
C ASN A 146 3.08 -17.28 -16.67
N VAL A 147 2.22 -16.63 -15.89
CA VAL A 147 1.10 -17.30 -15.21
C VAL A 147 -0.14 -17.08 -16.05
N THR A 148 -0.48 -18.09 -16.85
CA THR A 148 -1.76 -18.16 -17.57
C THR A 148 -2.85 -18.53 -16.57
N MET A 149 -3.79 -17.61 -16.31
CA MET A 149 -5.03 -17.95 -15.59
C MET A 149 -5.96 -18.71 -16.54
N THR A 150 -6.07 -20.02 -16.36
CA THR A 150 -7.07 -20.87 -17.01
C THR A 150 -8.44 -20.66 -16.38
N SER A 151 -9.43 -20.29 -17.20
CA SER A 151 -10.85 -20.29 -16.82
C SER A 151 -11.32 -21.72 -16.47
N PRO A 152 -12.16 -21.91 -15.44
CA PRO A 152 -12.77 -23.22 -15.18
C PRO A 152 -13.74 -23.60 -16.30
N GLN A 153 -13.65 -24.83 -16.78
CA GLN A 153 -14.61 -25.41 -17.72
C GLN A 153 -15.97 -25.70 -17.04
N PRO A 154 -17.10 -25.53 -17.73
CA PRO A 154 -18.40 -25.96 -17.23
C PRO A 154 -18.61 -27.47 -17.46
N ASN A 155 -18.91 -28.19 -16.37
CA ASN A 155 -19.36 -29.58 -16.42
C ASN A 155 -20.70 -29.68 -17.17
N ALA A 156 -20.74 -30.60 -18.15
CA ALA A 156 -21.95 -30.97 -18.86
C ALA A 156 -22.94 -31.71 -17.95
N SER A 157 -24.10 -31.10 -17.69
CA SER A 157 -25.39 -31.80 -17.68
C SER A 157 -26.54 -30.81 -17.48
N ARG A 158 -27.56 -30.96 -18.33
CA ARG A 158 -28.90 -30.33 -18.34
C ARG A 158 -29.03 -29.06 -19.20
N GLU A 159 -29.83 -29.22 -20.25
CA GLU A 159 -30.28 -28.21 -21.21
C GLU A 159 -30.97 -27.01 -20.55
N PRO A 160 -30.97 -25.84 -21.22
CA PRO A 160 -32.25 -25.36 -21.73
C PRO A 160 -32.18 -24.65 -23.10
N ILE A 161 -33.14 -25.03 -23.97
CA ILE A 161 -34.04 -24.20 -24.78
C ILE A 161 -33.48 -22.85 -25.28
N SER A 162 -33.16 -22.82 -26.58
CA SER A 162 -33.02 -21.59 -27.38
C SER A 162 -34.40 -21.10 -27.88
N PRO A 163 -34.53 -19.83 -28.30
CA PRO A 163 -34.71 -19.66 -29.74
C PRO A 163 -33.74 -18.64 -30.36
N VAL A 164 -33.32 -19.03 -31.55
CA VAL A 164 -32.41 -18.41 -32.50
C VAL A 164 -33.11 -17.28 -33.27
N VAL A 165 -32.38 -16.18 -33.49
CA VAL A 165 -32.38 -15.38 -34.73
C VAL A 165 -30.90 -15.02 -34.95
N GLY A 166 -30.17 -15.45 -35.98
CA GLY A 166 -30.56 -15.84 -37.31
C GLY A 166 -29.98 -14.86 -38.33
N MET A 167 -28.65 -14.69 -38.41
CA MET A 167 -27.97 -14.17 -39.60
C MET A 167 -26.63 -14.88 -39.77
N THR A 168 -26.64 -15.81 -40.71
CA THR A 168 -25.52 -16.60 -41.21
C THR A 168 -24.63 -15.75 -42.10
N ARG A 169 -23.32 -15.80 -41.86
CA ARG A 169 -22.33 -15.56 -42.91
C ARG A 169 -21.16 -16.53 -42.68
N GLU A 170 -21.02 -17.45 -43.62
CA GLU A 170 -19.96 -18.46 -43.64
C GLU A 170 -18.58 -17.81 -43.58
N VAL A 171 -17.77 -18.21 -42.61
CA VAL A 171 -16.33 -17.96 -42.60
C VAL A 171 -15.66 -19.29 -42.89
N VAL A 172 -15.16 -19.41 -44.11
CA VAL A 172 -14.23 -20.48 -44.52
C VAL A 172 -12.96 -20.32 -43.70
N SER A 173 -12.66 -21.32 -42.87
CA SER A 173 -11.42 -21.40 -42.09
C SER A 173 -10.25 -21.81 -42.99
N PRO A 174 -9.17 -21.00 -43.13
CA PRO A 174 -7.94 -21.48 -43.72
C PRO A 174 -7.21 -22.39 -42.72
N SER A 175 -6.60 -23.44 -43.25
CA SER A 175 -5.76 -24.41 -42.56
C SER A 175 -4.67 -23.77 -41.72
N ARG A 176 -4.45 -24.33 -40.53
CA ARG A 176 -3.29 -24.08 -39.65
C ARG A 176 -1.99 -24.34 -40.41
N GLU A 177 -1.38 -23.30 -40.97
CA GLU A 177 0.06 -23.26 -41.16
C GLU A 177 0.70 -22.68 -39.91
N ALA A 178 1.77 -23.34 -39.46
CA ALA A 178 2.49 -23.03 -38.24
C ALA A 178 3.07 -21.61 -38.33
N ALA A 179 2.58 -20.68 -37.50
CA ALA A 179 3.25 -19.42 -37.26
C ALA A 179 4.61 -19.72 -36.61
N SER A 180 5.68 -19.54 -37.38
CA SER A 180 7.06 -19.60 -36.89
C SER A 180 7.25 -18.53 -35.80
N ALA A 181 7.86 -18.92 -34.68
CA ALA A 181 8.30 -18.01 -33.64
C ALA A 181 9.08 -16.84 -34.25
N VAL A 182 8.66 -15.60 -33.96
CA VAL A 182 9.43 -14.41 -34.32
C VAL A 182 10.73 -14.45 -33.53
N ASP A 183 11.85 -14.52 -34.24
CA ASP A 183 13.19 -14.52 -33.66
C ASP A 183 13.51 -13.12 -33.13
N VAL A 184 13.43 -12.94 -31.81
CA VAL A 184 13.70 -11.66 -31.12
C VAL A 184 15.17 -11.22 -31.32
N ALA A 185 16.06 -12.13 -31.71
CA ALA A 185 17.44 -11.81 -32.06
C ALA A 185 17.60 -11.09 -33.42
N ALA A 186 16.55 -11.04 -34.25
CA ALA A 186 16.55 -10.32 -35.52
C ALA A 186 16.26 -8.81 -35.41
N LEU A 187 15.94 -8.31 -34.20
CA LEU A 187 15.85 -6.88 -33.94
C LEU A 187 17.28 -6.31 -33.85
N GLY A 188 17.74 -5.70 -34.94
CA GLY A 188 19.03 -5.02 -34.99
C GLY A 188 19.17 -3.93 -33.91
N PRO A 189 20.40 -3.42 -33.66
CA PRO A 189 20.63 -2.39 -32.66
C PRO A 189 19.77 -1.16 -32.94
N PHE A 190 19.15 -0.62 -31.88
CA PHE A 190 18.35 0.59 -31.97
C PHE A 190 19.16 1.73 -32.59
N PRO A 191 18.57 2.54 -33.50
CA PRO A 191 19.22 3.74 -33.98
C PRO A 191 19.53 4.68 -32.79
N PRO A 192 20.63 5.46 -32.85
CA PRO A 192 20.94 6.41 -31.80
C PRO A 192 19.80 7.42 -31.63
N PRO A 193 19.53 7.89 -30.40
CA PRO A 193 18.47 8.86 -30.15
C PRO A 193 18.71 10.11 -31.01
N SER A 194 17.65 10.58 -31.67
CA SER A 194 17.69 11.86 -32.38
C SER A 194 18.08 12.98 -31.41
N PRO A 195 18.88 13.97 -31.84
CA PRO A 195 19.18 15.12 -30.99
C PRO A 195 17.88 15.80 -30.55
N PRO A 196 17.80 16.29 -29.30
CA PRO A 196 16.59 16.94 -28.81
C PRO A 196 16.23 18.10 -29.73
N LEU A 197 14.99 18.10 -30.23
CA LEU A 197 14.46 19.25 -30.94
C LEU A 197 14.56 20.47 -30.00
N PRO A 198 14.97 21.65 -30.49
CA PRO A 198 15.00 22.85 -29.67
C PRO A 198 13.58 23.14 -29.18
N HIS A 199 13.32 22.89 -27.90
CA HIS A 199 12.07 23.29 -27.27
C HIS A 199 11.96 24.82 -27.36
N PRO A 200 10.79 25.38 -27.72
CA PRO A 200 10.57 26.81 -27.54
C PRO A 200 10.85 27.13 -26.07
N SER A 201 11.76 28.08 -25.84
CA SER A 201 12.14 28.52 -24.50
C SER A 201 10.87 28.93 -23.76
N TYR A 202 10.53 28.21 -22.69
CA TYR A 202 9.45 28.64 -21.81
C TYR A 202 9.75 30.08 -21.35
N PRO A 203 8.77 31.00 -21.41
CA PRO A 203 8.99 32.36 -20.93
C PRO A 203 9.45 32.29 -19.47
N ALA A 204 10.44 33.13 -19.12
CA ALA A 204 10.99 33.14 -17.78
C ALA A 204 9.87 33.37 -16.74
N PRO A 205 9.89 32.66 -15.60
CA PRO A 205 8.91 32.88 -14.53
C PRO A 205 8.90 34.36 -14.14
N ARG A 206 7.71 34.99 -14.10
CA ARG A 206 7.60 36.35 -13.57
C ARG A 206 7.96 36.34 -12.08
N PRO A 207 8.56 37.43 -11.55
CA PRO A 207 8.78 37.58 -10.11
C PRO A 207 7.47 37.38 -9.33
N LEU A 208 7.55 36.68 -8.20
CA LEU A 208 6.42 36.45 -7.31
C LEU A 208 5.98 37.79 -6.69
N GLU A 209 4.87 38.33 -7.15
CA GLU A 209 4.20 39.45 -6.49
C GLU A 209 3.43 38.92 -5.26
N PRO A 210 3.51 39.58 -4.10
CA PRO A 210 2.69 39.21 -2.94
C PRO A 210 1.20 39.29 -3.30
N PRO A 211 0.31 38.52 -2.63
CA PRO A 211 -1.12 38.60 -2.87
C PRO A 211 -1.59 40.04 -2.63
N GLY A 212 -1.81 40.77 -3.73
CA GLY A 212 -2.28 42.15 -3.73
C GLY A 212 -3.79 42.22 -3.70
N ARG A 213 -4.32 43.44 -3.53
CA ARG A 213 -5.75 43.71 -3.66
C ARG A 213 -6.20 43.32 -5.09
N PRO A 214 -7.39 42.71 -5.28
CA PRO A 214 -7.85 42.33 -6.61
C PRO A 214 -8.15 43.57 -7.46
N ASP A 215 -7.15 44.04 -8.20
CA ASP A 215 -7.21 45.26 -9.02
C ASP A 215 -7.80 44.99 -10.42
N THR A 216 -7.89 43.73 -10.84
CA THR A 216 -8.47 43.31 -12.14
C THR A 216 -9.80 42.58 -11.99
N MET A 217 -10.69 42.70 -12.99
CA MET A 217 -11.98 41.97 -13.01
C MET A 217 -11.82 40.45 -12.85
N GLN A 218 -10.77 39.86 -13.42
CA GLN A 218 -10.47 38.43 -13.26
C GLN A 218 -10.14 38.07 -11.81
N GLN A 219 -9.34 38.88 -11.11
CA GLN A 219 -9.01 38.65 -9.70
C GLN A 219 -10.25 38.80 -8.81
N GLN A 220 -11.16 39.73 -9.11
CA GLN A 220 -12.43 39.88 -8.40
C GLN A 220 -13.34 38.66 -8.59
N GLN A 221 -13.42 38.13 -9.81
CA GLN A 221 -14.15 36.89 -10.10
C GLN A 221 -13.56 35.68 -9.38
N HIS A 222 -12.23 35.56 -9.34
CA HIS A 222 -11.55 34.50 -8.58
C HIS A 222 -11.83 34.62 -7.08
N ALA A 223 -11.72 35.82 -6.51
CA ALA A 223 -12.01 36.05 -5.08
C ALA A 223 -13.46 35.70 -4.72
N ALA A 224 -14.43 36.07 -5.56
CA ALA A 224 -15.83 35.70 -5.37
C ALA A 224 -16.02 34.18 -5.40
N MET A 225 -15.43 33.50 -6.39
CA MET A 225 -15.49 32.05 -6.52
C MET A 225 -14.88 31.31 -5.33
N LEU A 226 -13.73 31.79 -4.83
CA LEU A 226 -13.08 31.23 -3.63
C LEU A 226 -13.95 31.43 -2.38
N SER A 227 -14.54 32.62 -2.22
CA SER A 227 -15.41 32.96 -1.09
C SER A 227 -16.65 32.08 -1.01
N GLU A 228 -17.25 31.71 -2.16
CA GLU A 228 -18.40 30.78 -2.20
C GLU A 228 -18.08 29.39 -1.60
N LEU A 229 -16.82 28.96 -1.63
CA LEU A 229 -16.35 27.71 -0.99
C LEU A 229 -15.78 27.94 0.42
N GLY A 230 -15.98 29.15 0.96
CA GLY A 230 -15.48 29.58 2.27
C GLY A 230 -13.98 29.84 2.32
N LEU A 231 -13.29 29.85 1.17
CA LEU A 231 -11.86 30.15 1.09
C LEU A 231 -11.63 31.66 1.26
N GLN A 232 -10.53 32.01 1.89
CA GLN A 232 -10.10 33.38 2.22
C GLN A 232 -8.71 33.64 1.64
N ASP A 233 -8.20 34.87 1.78
CA ASP A 233 -6.82 35.19 1.36
C ASP A 233 -5.78 34.45 2.20
N ILE A 234 -6.06 34.23 3.49
CA ILE A 234 -5.25 33.42 4.40
C ILE A 234 -6.14 32.35 5.01
N ASN A 235 -5.86 31.09 4.70
CA ASN A 235 -6.66 29.96 5.17
C ASN A 235 -5.91 29.17 6.25
N PRO A 236 -6.57 28.78 7.34
CA PRO A 236 -6.04 27.76 8.24
C PRO A 236 -5.98 26.40 7.53
N GLY A 237 -4.81 25.73 7.56
CA GLY A 237 -4.56 24.48 6.86
C GLY A 237 -4.82 23.22 7.68
N VAL A 238 -5.30 23.33 8.92
CA VAL A 238 -5.50 22.20 9.83
C VAL A 238 -6.95 22.15 10.32
N PHE A 239 -7.53 20.96 10.24
CA PHE A 239 -8.88 20.66 10.70
C PHE A 239 -8.93 19.32 11.43
N GLY A 240 -9.23 19.37 12.73
CA GLY A 240 -9.43 18.20 13.60
C GLY A 240 -10.87 18.02 14.05
N GLY A 241 -11.85 18.55 13.31
CA GLY A 241 -13.29 18.41 13.60
C GLY A 241 -13.97 19.57 14.34
N GLY A 242 -13.20 20.51 14.88
CA GLY A 242 -13.68 21.71 15.56
C GLY A 242 -13.50 22.97 14.72
N THR A 243 -12.91 24.00 15.32
CA THR A 243 -12.46 25.19 14.59
C THR A 243 -11.27 24.84 13.69
N TRP A 244 -11.11 25.57 12.60
CA TRP A 244 -9.92 25.49 11.77
C TRP A 244 -8.75 26.23 12.42
N PHE A 245 -7.53 25.71 12.29
CA PHE A 245 -6.32 26.32 12.85
C PHE A 245 -5.09 25.99 11.98
N GLY A 246 -3.91 26.44 12.41
CA GLY A 246 -2.63 26.13 11.79
C GLY A 246 -1.57 27.11 12.29
N HIS A 247 -0.45 26.60 12.79
CA HIS A 247 0.63 27.42 13.36
C HIS A 247 1.98 27.21 12.67
N GLY A 248 2.04 26.31 11.68
CA GLY A 248 3.21 26.04 10.86
C GLY A 248 3.56 27.18 9.89
N PRO A 249 4.54 26.96 9.00
CA PRO A 249 4.93 27.94 7.99
C PRO A 249 3.77 28.28 7.04
N MET A 250 3.81 29.49 6.49
CA MET A 250 2.85 29.92 5.47
C MET A 250 3.21 29.28 4.13
N ILE A 251 2.23 28.71 3.45
CA ILE A 251 2.33 28.19 2.09
C ILE A 251 1.60 29.16 1.18
N THR A 252 2.33 29.80 0.27
CA THR A 252 1.72 30.61 -0.79
C THR A 252 1.28 29.69 -1.93
N VAL A 253 0.00 29.70 -2.26
CA VAL A 253 -0.55 28.92 -3.35
C VAL A 253 -0.48 29.76 -4.63
N ILE A 254 0.24 29.25 -5.62
CA ILE A 254 0.57 29.98 -6.85
C ILE A 254 -0.23 29.39 -8.01
N ASN A 255 -0.82 30.25 -8.85
CA ASN A 255 -1.42 29.82 -10.10
C ASN A 255 -0.31 29.49 -11.11
N PRO A 256 -0.16 28.24 -11.57
CA PRO A 256 0.92 27.85 -12.47
C PRO A 256 0.80 28.47 -13.87
N SER A 257 -0.40 28.89 -14.31
CA SER A 257 -0.60 29.53 -15.61
C SER A 257 -0.17 31.00 -15.63
N THR A 258 -0.15 31.68 -14.47
CA THR A 258 0.16 33.12 -14.38
C THR A 258 1.35 33.43 -13.49
N ASN A 259 1.82 32.48 -12.68
CA ASN A 259 2.79 32.65 -11.60
C ASN A 259 2.38 33.68 -10.53
N GLN A 260 1.09 34.03 -10.45
CA GLN A 260 0.56 34.94 -9.44
C GLN A 260 0.04 34.17 -8.23
N ALA A 261 0.17 34.77 -7.04
CA ALA A 261 -0.40 34.22 -5.82
C ALA A 261 -1.95 34.20 -5.90
N ILE A 262 -2.55 33.06 -5.55
CA ILE A 262 -4.00 32.90 -5.45
C ILE A 262 -4.45 33.25 -4.03
N ALA A 263 -3.86 32.56 -3.05
CA ALA A 263 -4.12 32.72 -1.63
C ALA A 263 -2.97 32.08 -0.82
N SER A 264 -3.02 32.21 0.50
CA SER A 264 -2.06 31.61 1.41
C SER A 264 -2.73 30.61 2.35
N VAL A 265 -1.98 29.60 2.79
CA VAL A 265 -2.43 28.59 3.74
C VAL A 265 -1.43 28.49 4.89
N ARG A 266 -1.93 28.65 6.11
CA ARG A 266 -1.13 28.45 7.33
C ARG A 266 -1.07 26.96 7.62
N SER A 267 0.08 26.33 7.35
CA SER A 267 0.24 24.88 7.46
C SER A 267 0.23 24.36 8.90
N GLY A 268 0.13 23.05 9.05
CA GLY A 268 0.22 22.33 10.32
C GLY A 268 1.63 21.84 10.63
N THR A 269 1.92 21.77 11.92
CA THR A 269 3.14 21.20 12.50
C THR A 269 2.95 19.75 12.96
N ALA A 270 4.03 19.02 13.23
CA ALA A 270 3.96 17.70 13.87
C ALA A 270 3.21 17.71 15.23
N LYS A 271 3.26 18.80 16.00
CA LYS A 271 2.51 18.91 17.27
C LYS A 271 1.00 18.96 17.01
N GLU A 272 0.60 19.71 15.99
CA GLU A 272 -0.81 19.82 15.59
C GLU A 272 -1.32 18.53 14.96
N TYR A 273 -0.48 17.79 14.24
CA TYR A 273 -0.79 16.43 13.79
C TYR A 273 -1.24 15.56 14.98
N MET A 274 -0.50 15.57 16.08
CA MET A 274 -0.86 14.79 17.27
C MET A 274 -2.22 15.21 17.86
N HIS A 275 -2.50 16.51 17.90
CA HIS A 275 -3.78 17.03 18.36
C HIS A 275 -4.95 16.60 17.46
N VAL A 276 -4.75 16.63 16.14
CA VAL A 276 -5.74 16.15 15.16
C VAL A 276 -6.02 14.67 15.39
N VAL A 277 -4.99 13.82 15.47
CA VAL A 277 -5.21 12.38 15.67
C VAL A 277 -5.88 12.08 17.01
N GLN A 278 -5.55 12.80 18.09
CA GLN A 278 -6.28 12.67 19.37
C GLN A 278 -7.76 13.04 19.26
N SER A 279 -8.09 14.03 18.43
CA SER A 279 -9.49 14.41 18.16
C SER A 279 -10.20 13.33 17.35
N MET A 280 -9.50 12.71 16.40
CA MET A 280 -10.01 11.55 15.65
C MET A 280 -10.22 10.33 16.56
N ASP A 281 -9.31 10.05 17.50
CA ASP A 281 -9.43 8.96 18.46
C ASP A 281 -10.71 9.06 19.30
N LYS A 282 -11.11 10.29 19.66
CA LYS A 282 -12.37 10.56 20.38
C LYS A 282 -13.61 10.41 19.50
N ALA A 283 -13.52 10.76 18.21
CA ALA A 283 -14.64 10.77 17.29
C ALA A 283 -14.94 9.39 16.67
N ALA A 284 -13.89 8.64 16.32
CA ALA A 284 -13.98 7.39 15.57
C ALA A 284 -14.90 6.33 16.21
N PRO A 285 -14.97 6.14 17.54
CA PRO A 285 -15.88 5.17 18.15
C PRO A 285 -17.35 5.39 17.76
N SER A 286 -17.81 6.64 17.74
CA SER A 286 -19.19 6.98 17.36
C SER A 286 -19.48 6.63 15.89
N TRP A 287 -18.52 6.88 14.99
CA TRP A 287 -18.65 6.57 13.57
C TRP A 287 -18.60 5.07 13.28
N ARG A 288 -17.74 4.33 13.98
CA ARG A 288 -17.63 2.87 13.87
C ARG A 288 -18.91 2.15 14.30
N GLN A 289 -19.64 2.70 15.26
CA GLN A 289 -20.92 2.16 15.74
C GLN A 289 -22.10 2.44 14.78
N ALA A 290 -21.96 3.39 13.85
CA ALA A 290 -22.98 3.66 12.85
C ALA A 290 -23.24 2.40 11.99
N THR A 291 -24.50 2.09 11.70
CA THR A 291 -24.84 0.95 10.83
C THR A 291 -24.33 1.17 9.41
N ALA A 292 -24.05 0.09 8.66
CA ALA A 292 -23.62 0.19 7.26
C ALA A 292 -24.62 1.01 6.41
N ALA A 293 -25.92 0.82 6.65
CA ALA A 293 -26.98 1.61 6.02
C ALA A 293 -26.88 3.11 6.32
N HIS A 294 -26.58 3.47 7.57
CA HIS A 294 -26.41 4.88 7.93
C HIS A 294 -25.14 5.46 7.29
N ARG A 295 -24.00 4.75 7.33
CA ARG A 295 -22.76 5.19 6.71
C ARG A 295 -22.91 5.38 5.19
N SER A 296 -23.60 4.45 4.52
CA SER A 296 -23.97 4.57 3.11
C SER A 296 -24.72 5.87 2.81
N ARG A 297 -25.76 6.19 3.60
CA ARG A 297 -26.53 7.44 3.42
C ARG A 297 -25.67 8.70 3.60
N VAL A 298 -24.80 8.72 4.61
CA VAL A 298 -23.90 9.86 4.85
C VAL A 298 -22.92 10.03 3.69
N VAL A 299 -22.26 8.96 3.24
CA VAL A 299 -21.30 9.03 2.13
C VAL A 299 -21.98 9.43 0.83
N ARG A 300 -23.20 8.94 0.56
CA ARG A 300 -24.00 9.41 -0.58
C ARG A 300 -24.34 10.90 -0.47
N HIS A 301 -24.71 11.38 0.72
CA HIS A 301 -24.97 12.81 0.94
C HIS A 301 -23.72 13.67 0.71
N ILE A 302 -22.52 13.18 1.07
CA ILE A 302 -21.25 13.82 0.70
C ILE A 302 -21.14 13.94 -0.83
N GLY A 303 -21.43 12.87 -1.56
CA GLY A 303 -21.47 12.87 -3.03
C GLY A 303 -22.46 13.89 -3.60
N ASP A 304 -23.66 14.00 -3.01
CA ASP A 304 -24.68 14.98 -3.42
C ASP A 304 -24.23 16.43 -3.20
N VAL A 305 -23.57 16.72 -2.07
CA VAL A 305 -22.99 18.05 -1.80
C VAL A 305 -21.84 18.37 -2.76
N PHE A 306 -20.99 17.41 -3.08
CA PHE A 306 -19.97 17.61 -4.12
C PHE A 306 -20.58 17.86 -5.49
N ARG A 307 -21.67 17.15 -5.82
CA ARG A 307 -22.40 17.31 -7.09
C ARG A 307 -23.00 18.71 -7.22
N SER A 308 -23.56 19.28 -6.14
CA SER A 308 -24.08 20.65 -6.15
C SER A 308 -22.98 21.73 -6.27
N HIS A 309 -21.72 21.37 -6.00
CA HIS A 309 -20.55 22.25 -6.11
C HIS A 309 -19.59 21.83 -7.23
N HIS A 310 -20.00 20.94 -8.14
CA HIS A 310 -19.14 20.28 -9.13
C HIS A 310 -18.29 21.27 -9.92
N GLN A 311 -18.94 22.26 -10.55
CA GLN A 311 -18.27 23.29 -11.34
C GLN A 311 -17.30 24.15 -10.50
N ARG A 312 -17.69 24.49 -9.26
CA ARG A 312 -16.89 25.35 -8.38
C ARG A 312 -15.62 24.64 -7.91
N LEU A 313 -15.76 23.40 -7.47
CA LEU A 313 -14.63 22.55 -7.09
C LEU A 313 -13.68 22.35 -8.27
N ALA A 314 -14.21 22.12 -9.48
CA ALA A 314 -13.39 21.98 -10.67
C ALA A 314 -12.66 23.28 -11.04
N ASN A 315 -13.29 24.45 -10.85
CA ASN A 315 -12.65 25.74 -11.11
C ASN A 315 -11.49 26.00 -10.14
N VAL A 316 -11.67 25.75 -8.83
CA VAL A 316 -10.59 25.89 -7.85
C VAL A 316 -9.47 24.89 -8.15
N LEU A 317 -9.82 23.65 -8.49
CA LEU A 317 -8.85 22.64 -8.88
C LEU A 317 -8.03 23.06 -10.10
N ALA A 318 -8.68 23.54 -11.16
CA ALA A 318 -8.01 24.03 -12.36
C ALA A 318 -7.09 25.22 -12.05
N LEU A 319 -7.56 26.15 -11.22
CA LEU A 319 -6.82 27.34 -10.82
C LEU A 319 -5.56 27.00 -10.01
N GLU A 320 -5.67 26.07 -9.07
CA GLU A 320 -4.57 25.68 -8.16
C GLU A 320 -3.58 24.70 -8.82
N SER A 321 -4.06 23.77 -9.65
CA SER A 321 -3.21 22.72 -10.27
C SER A 321 -2.70 23.07 -11.67
N GLY A 322 -3.36 24.00 -12.37
CA GLY A 322 -3.09 24.28 -13.78
C GLY A 322 -3.67 23.28 -14.77
N ILE A 323 -4.41 22.26 -14.29
CA ILE A 323 -5.07 21.31 -15.20
C ILE A 323 -6.17 22.02 -16.00
N VAL A 324 -6.40 21.57 -17.24
CA VAL A 324 -7.48 22.08 -18.08
C VAL A 324 -8.83 21.87 -17.37
N GLN A 325 -9.68 22.90 -17.41
CA GLN A 325 -10.97 22.89 -16.69
C GLN A 325 -11.83 21.66 -17.00
N ARG A 326 -11.86 21.20 -18.25
CA ARG A 326 -12.60 20.00 -18.66
C ARG A 326 -12.11 18.74 -17.92
N ASP A 327 -10.81 18.61 -17.72
CA ASP A 327 -10.23 17.46 -17.03
C ASP A 327 -10.43 17.61 -15.52
N ALA A 328 -10.34 18.82 -14.96
CA ALA A 328 -10.74 19.09 -13.59
C ALA A 328 -12.20 18.68 -13.32
N MET A 329 -13.12 19.01 -14.23
CA MET A 329 -14.52 18.58 -14.15
C MET A 329 -14.64 17.05 -14.09
N THR A 330 -13.85 16.35 -14.92
CA THR A 330 -13.82 14.88 -14.94
C THR A 330 -13.26 14.30 -13.64
N LEU A 331 -12.20 14.89 -13.08
CA LEU A 331 -11.62 14.47 -11.81
C LEU A 331 -12.62 14.63 -10.64
N VAL A 332 -13.32 15.76 -10.56
CA VAL A 332 -14.35 15.98 -9.52
C VAL A 332 -15.55 15.04 -9.75
N ALA A 333 -15.95 14.79 -10.99
CA ALA A 333 -17.00 13.81 -11.30
C ALA A 333 -16.61 12.39 -10.85
N ASN A 334 -15.35 11.99 -11.05
CA ASN A 334 -14.82 10.72 -10.55
C ASN A 334 -14.80 10.67 -9.01
N MET A 335 -14.51 11.76 -8.33
CA MET A 335 -14.61 11.85 -6.87
C MET A 335 -16.06 11.67 -6.38
N ILE A 336 -17.03 12.29 -7.06
CA ILE A 336 -18.46 12.11 -6.78
C ILE A 336 -18.86 10.65 -6.98
N ARG A 337 -18.50 10.06 -8.13
CA ARG A 337 -18.78 8.65 -8.44
C ARG A 337 -18.21 7.70 -7.39
N ARG A 338 -16.99 7.96 -6.89
CA ARG A 338 -16.40 7.17 -5.79
C ARG A 338 -17.22 7.21 -4.51
N CYS A 339 -17.94 8.30 -4.23
CA CYS A 339 -18.86 8.37 -3.10
C CYS A 339 -20.08 7.45 -3.32
N ASP A 340 -20.66 7.48 -4.51
CA ASP A 340 -21.80 6.61 -4.88
C ASP A 340 -21.39 5.13 -4.85
N ASP A 341 -20.24 4.80 -5.45
CA ASP A 341 -19.68 3.44 -5.49
C ASP A 341 -19.40 2.93 -4.06
N ALA A 342 -18.80 3.77 -3.19
CA ALA A 342 -18.53 3.41 -1.80
C ALA A 342 -19.83 3.22 -0.99
N ALA A 343 -20.81 4.09 -1.19
CA ALA A 343 -22.11 3.99 -0.53
C ALA A 343 -22.88 2.73 -0.95
N ALA A 344 -22.80 2.34 -2.23
CA ALA A 344 -23.40 1.11 -2.72
C ALA A 344 -22.65 -0.13 -2.23
N ALA A 345 -21.31 -0.12 -2.31
CA ALA A 345 -20.47 -1.24 -1.91
C ALA A 345 -20.70 -1.65 -0.45
N VAL A 346 -20.79 -0.69 0.47
CA VAL A 346 -20.98 -1.04 1.89
C VAL A 346 -22.32 -1.72 2.16
N ILE A 347 -23.38 -1.42 1.39
CA ILE A 347 -24.67 -2.10 1.52
C ILE A 347 -24.56 -3.54 1.04
N VAL A 348 -24.06 -3.75 -0.19
CA VAL A 348 -23.92 -5.07 -0.80
C VAL A 348 -23.10 -5.99 0.10
N HIS A 349 -21.94 -5.52 0.55
CA HIS A 349 -21.03 -6.31 1.38
C HIS A 349 -21.56 -6.54 2.81
N SER A 350 -22.39 -5.64 3.33
CA SER A 350 -23.06 -5.88 4.62
C SER A 350 -24.09 -7.02 4.54
N VAL A 351 -24.75 -7.18 3.39
CA VAL A 351 -25.75 -8.23 3.16
C VAL A 351 -25.08 -9.58 2.87
N THR A 352 -24.01 -9.60 2.07
CA THR A 352 -23.29 -10.85 1.74
C THR A 352 -22.57 -11.47 2.94
N ALA A 353 -22.03 -10.67 3.85
CA ALA A 353 -21.43 -11.15 5.10
C ALA A 353 -22.44 -11.76 6.10
N SER A 354 -23.75 -11.64 5.82
CA SER A 354 -24.82 -12.17 6.68
C SER A 354 -25.27 -13.58 6.31
N THR A 355 -24.76 -14.16 5.22
CA THR A 355 -25.35 -15.37 4.65
C THR A 355 -24.32 -16.41 4.19
N ILE A 356 -23.72 -17.12 5.16
CA ILE A 356 -23.53 -18.58 5.06
C ILE A 356 -24.05 -19.20 6.36
N ALA A 357 -25.37 -19.38 6.43
CA ALA A 357 -25.95 -20.48 7.19
C ALA A 357 -25.94 -21.70 6.26
N ALA A 358 -24.76 -22.27 6.02
CA ALA A 358 -24.73 -23.64 5.54
C ALA A 358 -25.19 -24.50 6.72
N VAL A 359 -26.49 -24.78 6.77
CA VAL A 359 -26.97 -26.05 7.31
C VAL A 359 -26.36 -27.11 6.38
N HIS A 360 -25.08 -27.40 6.57
CA HIS A 360 -24.53 -28.60 6.03
C HIS A 360 -25.07 -29.68 6.94
N ASP A 361 -26.02 -30.41 6.40
CA ASP A 361 -26.47 -31.71 6.85
C ASP A 361 -25.26 -32.67 6.74
N CYS A 362 -24.22 -32.42 7.54
CA CYS A 362 -23.16 -33.38 7.80
C CYS A 362 -23.70 -34.30 8.87
N ALA A 363 -24.62 -35.16 8.45
CA ALA A 363 -24.83 -36.44 9.10
C ALA A 363 -23.46 -37.10 9.30
N GLU A 364 -23.06 -37.27 10.56
CA GLU A 364 -22.44 -38.48 11.14
C GLU A 364 -21.43 -38.26 12.28
N SER A 365 -21.09 -37.04 12.74
CA SER A 365 -20.16 -36.96 13.89
C SER A 365 -20.18 -35.74 14.82
N ARG A 366 -21.20 -34.87 14.79
CA ARG A 366 -21.25 -33.74 15.75
C ARG A 366 -22.62 -33.60 16.43
N PRO A 367 -22.65 -33.29 17.74
CA PRO A 367 -23.89 -33.25 18.52
C PRO A 367 -24.88 -32.21 17.97
N LEU A 368 -26.15 -32.62 17.94
CA LEU A 368 -27.34 -32.02 17.28
C LEU A 368 -27.70 -30.55 17.65
N ASN A 369 -26.89 -29.85 18.44
CA ASN A 369 -27.16 -28.48 18.92
C ASN A 369 -26.06 -27.46 18.55
N THR A 370 -25.26 -27.73 17.52
CA THR A 370 -24.17 -26.82 17.11
C THR A 370 -24.57 -26.01 15.88
N MET A 371 -25.04 -24.77 16.08
CA MET A 371 -25.19 -23.80 14.98
C MET A 371 -23.81 -23.33 14.54
N GLN A 372 -23.36 -23.75 13.36
CA GLN A 372 -22.12 -23.27 12.77
C GLN A 372 -22.42 -22.09 11.83
N ILE A 373 -22.26 -20.87 12.33
CA ILE A 373 -22.31 -19.66 11.49
C ILE A 373 -20.94 -19.51 10.85
N VAL A 374 -20.84 -19.80 9.55
CA VAL A 374 -19.65 -19.45 8.77
C VAL A 374 -19.81 -18.00 8.37
N GLN A 375 -19.26 -17.10 9.17
CA GLN A 375 -19.22 -15.69 8.81
C GLN A 375 -18.07 -15.50 7.81
N LEU A 376 -18.39 -15.48 6.51
CA LEU A 376 -17.44 -15.03 5.50
C LEU A 376 -17.19 -13.54 5.72
N GLU A 377 -16.01 -13.22 6.25
CA GLU A 377 -15.39 -11.90 6.37
C GLU A 377 -16.35 -10.72 6.59
N ARG A 378 -16.50 -10.30 7.85
CA ARG A 378 -17.18 -9.03 8.15
C ARG A 378 -16.26 -7.88 7.76
N PHE A 379 -16.62 -7.10 6.75
CA PHE A 379 -16.01 -5.79 6.45
C PHE A 379 -16.33 -4.80 7.58
N GLY A 380 -15.56 -4.91 8.67
CA GLY A 380 -15.62 -4.02 9.83
C GLY A 380 -14.56 -2.93 9.77
N PRO A 381 -14.70 -1.86 10.58
CA PRO A 381 -13.65 -0.87 10.74
C PRO A 381 -12.35 -1.51 11.22
N LEU A 382 -11.21 -1.03 10.74
CA LEU A 382 -9.88 -1.62 10.91
C LEU A 382 -9.27 -1.41 12.31
N GLY A 383 -10.06 -0.97 13.30
CA GLY A 383 -9.58 -0.62 14.64
C GLY A 383 -8.76 0.69 14.73
N GLY A 384 -8.18 1.16 13.63
CA GLY A 384 -7.45 2.44 13.52
C GLY A 384 -8.08 3.44 12.54
N HIS A 385 -7.28 4.44 12.14
CA HIS A 385 -7.65 5.46 11.15
C HIS A 385 -7.04 5.15 9.78
N VAL A 386 -7.57 5.76 8.74
CA VAL A 386 -6.98 5.71 7.39
C VAL A 386 -6.30 7.04 7.09
N GLY A 387 -5.00 6.99 6.82
CA GLY A 387 -4.22 8.15 6.40
C GLY A 387 -4.19 8.25 4.87
N LEU A 388 -4.47 9.43 4.32
CA LEU A 388 -4.39 9.72 2.88
C LEU A 388 -3.28 10.72 2.62
N LEU A 389 -2.31 10.34 1.80
CA LEU A 389 -1.23 11.19 1.31
C LEU A 389 -1.44 11.37 -0.19
N THR A 390 -1.90 12.55 -0.61
CA THR A 390 -2.20 12.80 -2.03
C THR A 390 -1.24 13.82 -2.67
N PRO A 391 -0.76 13.55 -3.90
CA PRO A 391 0.16 14.39 -4.62
C PRO A 391 -0.61 15.47 -5.41
N ALA A 392 0.10 16.38 -6.06
CA ALA A 392 -0.54 17.43 -6.87
C ALA A 392 -1.29 16.87 -8.10
N HIS A 393 -0.83 15.77 -8.69
CA HIS A 393 -1.42 15.17 -9.89
C HIS A 393 -2.64 14.26 -9.61
N SER A 394 -2.90 13.91 -8.34
CA SER A 394 -4.13 13.25 -7.91
C SER A 394 -4.76 14.01 -6.73
N PRO A 395 -5.28 15.22 -6.98
CA PRO A 395 -5.63 16.17 -5.91
C PRO A 395 -7.02 15.96 -5.31
N THR A 396 -7.79 14.99 -5.79
CA THR A 396 -9.13 14.70 -5.30
C THR A 396 -9.12 13.83 -4.04
N TRP A 397 -10.10 14.01 -3.17
CA TRP A 397 -10.25 13.21 -1.96
C TRP A 397 -10.66 11.76 -2.29
N THR A 398 -9.92 10.78 -1.75
CA THR A 398 -10.12 9.34 -2.00
C THR A 398 -10.67 8.57 -0.79
N GLY A 399 -11.03 9.28 0.28
CA GLY A 399 -11.46 8.68 1.55
C GLY A 399 -12.87 8.13 1.60
N ALA A 400 -13.64 8.18 0.51
CA ALA A 400 -15.05 7.77 0.46
C ALA A 400 -15.25 6.33 0.95
N MET A 401 -14.43 5.41 0.43
CA MET A 401 -14.47 4.00 0.83
C MET A 401 -14.09 3.80 2.30
N ALA A 402 -13.06 4.50 2.77
CA ALA A 402 -12.63 4.43 4.16
C ALA A 402 -13.74 4.88 5.13
N LEU A 403 -14.40 6.00 4.84
CA LEU A 403 -15.57 6.46 5.61
C LEU A 403 -16.73 5.47 5.52
N ALA A 404 -17.05 4.95 4.33
CA ALA A 404 -18.12 3.97 4.15
C ALA A 404 -17.88 2.70 4.97
N CYS A 405 -16.63 2.22 5.05
CA CYS A 405 -16.22 1.10 5.89
C CYS A 405 -16.19 1.42 7.40
N GLY A 406 -16.50 2.65 7.81
CA GLY A 406 -16.58 3.08 9.22
C GLY A 406 -15.24 3.49 9.82
N ASN A 407 -14.23 3.75 9.01
CA ASN A 407 -12.94 4.28 9.47
C ASN A 407 -12.97 5.82 9.44
N ALA A 408 -12.34 6.46 10.43
CA ALA A 408 -12.04 7.89 10.32
C ALA A 408 -10.83 8.10 9.39
N VAL A 409 -10.82 9.24 8.70
CA VAL A 409 -9.87 9.56 7.64
C VAL A 409 -9.09 10.81 8.01
N LEU A 410 -7.76 10.74 7.90
CA LEU A 410 -6.87 11.89 7.97
C LEU A 410 -6.28 12.16 6.59
N TRP A 411 -6.53 13.33 6.03
CA TRP A 411 -6.02 13.72 4.73
C TRP A 411 -4.88 14.73 4.86
N LYS A 412 -3.74 14.43 4.23
CA LYS A 412 -2.64 15.35 4.02
C LYS A 412 -2.41 15.53 2.52
N PRO A 413 -2.88 16.63 1.92
CA PRO A 413 -2.78 16.88 0.50
C PRO A 413 -1.50 17.63 0.13
N SER A 414 -1.19 17.67 -1.17
CA SER A 414 -0.21 18.61 -1.74
C SER A 414 -0.86 19.92 -2.18
N LEU A 415 -2.07 19.87 -2.76
CA LEU A 415 -2.87 21.05 -3.08
C LEU A 415 -3.76 21.41 -1.90
N SER A 416 -3.66 22.64 -1.40
CA SER A 416 -4.24 23.02 -0.12
C SER A 416 -5.62 23.67 -0.25
N LEU A 417 -5.87 24.51 -1.25
CA LEU A 417 -7.14 25.25 -1.37
C LEU A 417 -8.30 24.31 -1.70
N ILE A 418 -8.14 23.47 -2.72
CA ILE A 418 -9.16 22.47 -3.09
C ILE A 418 -9.45 21.50 -1.94
N ALA A 419 -8.42 21.12 -1.19
CA ALA A 419 -8.56 20.20 -0.07
C ALA A 419 -9.30 20.81 1.12
N ILE A 420 -9.04 22.08 1.42
CA ILE A 420 -9.77 22.85 2.44
C ILE A 420 -11.26 22.96 2.04
N ALA A 421 -11.55 23.32 0.79
CA ALA A 421 -12.91 23.42 0.28
C ALA A 421 -13.67 22.09 0.40
N ILE A 422 -13.07 20.99 -0.07
CA ILE A 422 -13.65 19.64 0.04
C ILE A 422 -13.91 19.25 1.50
N THR A 423 -12.93 19.49 2.39
CA THR A 423 -13.04 19.12 3.81
C THR A 423 -14.15 19.90 4.51
N ARG A 424 -14.35 21.18 4.17
CA ARG A 424 -15.48 21.98 4.70
C ARG A 424 -16.83 21.38 4.32
N LEU A 425 -16.99 20.96 3.07
CA LEU A 425 -18.22 20.33 2.60
C LEU A 425 -18.46 18.99 3.33
N ILE A 426 -17.45 18.14 3.46
CA ILE A 426 -17.55 16.87 4.21
C ILE A 426 -17.94 17.15 5.67
N ALA A 427 -17.28 18.11 6.32
CA ALA A 427 -17.55 18.46 7.71
C ALA A 427 -18.99 18.95 7.93
N SER A 428 -19.55 19.69 6.96
CA SER A 428 -20.96 20.12 7.00
C SER A 428 -21.92 18.94 7.00
N VAL A 429 -21.66 17.92 6.17
CA VAL A 429 -22.48 16.72 6.05
C VAL A 429 -22.38 15.85 7.30
N LEU A 430 -21.17 15.64 7.83
CA LEU A 430 -20.99 14.89 9.08
C LEU A 430 -21.76 15.55 10.23
N ARG A 431 -21.69 16.88 10.33
CA ARG A 431 -22.43 17.64 11.35
C ARG A 431 -23.94 17.52 11.17
N SER A 432 -24.46 17.60 9.94
CA SER A 432 -25.90 17.48 9.70
C SER A 432 -26.46 16.09 10.06
N HIS A 433 -25.62 15.06 10.02
CA HIS A 433 -25.97 13.69 10.43
C HIS A 433 -25.64 13.39 11.90
N GLY A 434 -25.19 14.38 12.68
CA GLY A 434 -24.90 14.22 14.10
C GLY A 434 -23.59 13.50 14.43
N TYR A 435 -22.67 13.37 13.47
CA TYR A 435 -21.35 12.81 13.72
C TYR A 435 -20.29 13.89 13.95
N PRO A 436 -19.28 13.62 14.80
CA PRO A 436 -18.18 14.54 14.98
C PRO A 436 -17.43 14.73 13.64
N PRO A 437 -17.24 15.96 13.15
CA PRO A 437 -16.55 16.22 11.89
C PRO A 437 -15.09 15.73 11.87
N ALA A 438 -14.49 15.46 13.03
CA ALA A 438 -13.14 14.89 13.16
C ALA A 438 -13.00 13.53 12.46
N CYS A 439 -14.11 12.84 12.14
CA CYS A 439 -14.08 11.61 11.35
C CYS A 439 -13.48 11.81 9.94
N ALA A 440 -13.47 13.05 9.43
CA ALA A 440 -12.77 13.43 8.21
C ALA A 440 -11.92 14.68 8.50
N SER A 441 -10.68 14.45 8.94
CA SER A 441 -9.73 15.48 9.33
C SER A 441 -8.76 15.82 8.19
N LEU A 442 -8.20 17.02 8.22
CA LEU A 442 -7.25 17.54 7.22
C LEU A 442 -6.03 18.15 7.91
N ILE A 443 -4.86 17.93 7.36
CA ILE A 443 -3.65 18.67 7.72
C ILE A 443 -2.79 18.97 6.48
N CYS A 444 -2.82 20.22 6.03
CA CYS A 444 -1.88 20.75 5.05
C CYS A 444 -0.53 20.97 5.74
N GLY A 445 0.56 20.40 5.23
CA GLY A 445 1.88 20.51 5.83
C GLY A 445 2.97 19.88 4.99
N SER A 446 4.22 19.92 5.47
CA SER A 446 5.35 19.31 4.75
C SER A 446 5.24 17.78 4.68
N GLY A 447 5.67 17.18 3.57
CA GLY A 447 5.80 15.73 3.43
C GLY A 447 6.80 15.14 4.43
N ALA A 448 7.94 15.81 4.59
CA ALA A 448 9.03 15.37 5.47
C ALA A 448 8.68 15.43 6.97
N ASP A 449 7.77 16.32 7.36
CA ASP A 449 7.34 16.47 8.76
C ASP A 449 6.02 15.71 9.01
N VAL A 450 4.90 16.32 8.61
CA VAL A 450 3.55 15.76 8.84
C VAL A 450 3.33 14.42 8.11
N GLY A 451 3.84 14.29 6.87
CA GLY A 451 3.72 13.04 6.11
C GLY A 451 4.48 11.89 6.76
N ALA A 452 5.69 12.15 7.27
CA ALA A 452 6.49 11.18 7.99
C ALA A 452 5.85 10.80 9.34
N CYS A 453 5.28 11.76 10.08
CA CYS A 453 4.49 11.47 11.28
C CYS A 453 3.34 10.52 10.97
N LEU A 454 2.55 10.82 9.93
CA LEU A 454 1.42 9.99 9.49
C LEU A 454 1.85 8.58 9.10
N ALA A 455 2.94 8.43 8.34
CA ALA A 455 3.45 7.12 7.92
C ALA A 455 3.91 6.26 9.11
N ARG A 456 4.52 6.86 10.14
CA ARG A 456 5.08 6.16 11.32
C ARG A 456 4.07 5.94 12.45
N ASP A 457 2.88 6.55 12.39
CA ASP A 457 1.90 6.46 13.47
C ASP A 457 1.15 5.12 13.46
N LYS A 458 1.28 4.35 14.54
CA LYS A 458 0.60 3.04 14.71
C LYS A 458 -0.92 3.16 14.76
N ARG A 459 -1.48 4.34 15.03
CA ARG A 459 -2.93 4.58 15.02
C ARG A 459 -3.50 4.64 13.60
N MET A 460 -2.65 4.84 12.58
CA MET A 460 -3.03 4.73 11.18
C MET A 460 -2.99 3.25 10.78
N ALA A 461 -4.17 2.60 10.73
CA ALA A 461 -4.27 1.19 10.34
C ALA A 461 -3.83 0.99 8.88
N VAL A 462 -4.28 1.88 8.01
CA VAL A 462 -3.90 1.91 6.59
C VAL A 462 -3.39 3.29 6.23
N VAL A 463 -2.30 3.34 5.47
CA VAL A 463 -1.80 4.56 4.85
C VAL A 463 -1.87 4.40 3.33
N CYS A 464 -2.72 5.19 2.70
CA CYS A 464 -2.80 5.28 1.25
C CYS A 464 -1.90 6.41 0.79
N TYR A 465 -0.91 6.08 -0.03
CA TYR A 465 -0.08 7.06 -0.70
C TYR A 465 -0.29 6.96 -2.20
N GLN A 466 -0.51 8.12 -2.83
CA GLN A 466 -0.48 8.23 -4.28
C GLN A 466 0.65 9.18 -4.66
N GLY A 467 1.43 8.83 -5.68
CA GLY A 467 2.44 9.73 -6.24
C GLY A 467 3.77 9.05 -6.54
N SER A 468 4.86 9.82 -6.53
CA SER A 468 6.10 9.30 -7.10
C SER A 468 6.70 8.15 -6.32
N VAL A 469 7.38 7.24 -7.04
CA VAL A 469 8.12 6.11 -6.43
C VAL A 469 9.15 6.62 -5.43
N GLU A 470 9.86 7.70 -5.77
CA GLU A 470 10.87 8.37 -4.93
C GLU A 470 10.33 8.71 -3.53
N HIS A 471 9.14 9.30 -3.45
CA HIS A 471 8.52 9.70 -2.20
C HIS A 471 7.64 8.60 -1.57
N GLY A 472 7.07 7.71 -2.39
CA GLY A 472 6.21 6.63 -1.94
C GLY A 472 6.96 5.46 -1.32
N HIS A 473 8.15 5.15 -1.82
CA HIS A 473 9.01 4.10 -1.26
C HIS A 473 9.31 4.32 0.24
N PRO A 474 9.83 5.48 0.70
CA PRO A 474 10.09 5.70 2.12
C PRO A 474 8.81 5.68 2.97
N VAL A 475 7.65 6.07 2.43
CA VAL A 475 6.35 5.92 3.11
C VAL A 475 6.03 4.44 3.33
N GLY A 476 6.14 3.62 2.28
CA GLY A 476 5.94 2.17 2.35
C GLY A 476 6.85 1.51 3.37
N VAL A 477 8.15 1.84 3.36
CA VAL A 477 9.14 1.35 4.33
C VAL A 477 8.76 1.75 5.76
N ALA A 478 8.38 3.02 5.99
CA ALA A 478 8.00 3.49 7.31
C ALA A 478 6.76 2.78 7.87
N VAL A 479 5.76 2.53 7.02
CA VAL A 479 4.53 1.82 7.38
C VAL A 479 4.82 0.33 7.64
N ALA A 480 5.62 -0.31 6.78
CA ALA A 480 6.04 -1.70 6.96
C ALA A 480 6.88 -1.90 8.24
N GLY A 481 7.74 -0.94 8.59
CA GLY A 481 8.57 -0.98 9.80
C GLY A 481 7.77 -1.02 11.10
N ARG A 482 6.50 -0.60 11.08
CA ARG A 482 5.56 -0.72 12.20
C ARG A 482 4.49 -1.81 11.99
N LEU A 483 4.68 -2.68 11.00
CA LEU A 483 3.74 -3.73 10.59
C LEU A 483 2.34 -3.19 10.22
N GLY A 484 2.27 -1.97 9.69
CA GLY A 484 1.05 -1.39 9.17
C GLY A 484 0.77 -1.80 7.73
N THR A 485 -0.44 -1.53 7.26
CA THR A 485 -0.81 -1.75 5.86
C THR A 485 -0.61 -0.46 5.07
N SER A 486 0.04 -0.56 3.90
CA SER A 486 0.12 0.54 2.95
C SER A 486 -0.57 0.18 1.65
N ILE A 487 -1.20 1.17 1.02
CA ILE A 487 -1.70 1.11 -0.36
C ILE A 487 -0.89 2.15 -1.13
N LEU A 488 -0.04 1.70 -2.03
CA LEU A 488 0.89 2.56 -2.77
C LEU A 488 0.48 2.58 -4.24
N GLU A 489 -0.10 3.70 -4.67
CA GLU A 489 -0.42 3.97 -6.08
C GLU A 489 0.69 4.84 -6.65
N LEU A 490 1.70 4.20 -7.25
CA LEU A 490 2.94 4.86 -7.65
C LEU A 490 2.99 5.16 -9.15
N ASP A 491 3.95 6.00 -9.54
CA ASP A 491 4.18 6.31 -10.96
C ASP A 491 4.35 5.04 -11.80
N ALA A 492 3.84 5.09 -13.04
CA ALA A 492 3.90 3.99 -13.99
C ALA A 492 4.45 4.48 -15.34
N HIS A 493 5.33 3.67 -15.94
CA HIS A 493 5.81 3.86 -17.31
C HIS A 493 4.91 3.05 -18.26
N ASN A 494 3.71 3.57 -18.51
CA ASN A 494 2.71 2.89 -19.33
C ASN A 494 3.15 2.84 -20.80
N ALA A 495 3.14 1.64 -21.39
CA ALA A 495 3.46 1.42 -22.80
C ALA A 495 2.19 1.11 -23.62
N MET A 496 2.17 1.56 -24.88
CA MET A 496 1.15 1.20 -25.86
C MET A 496 1.85 0.54 -27.05
N VAL A 497 1.40 -0.65 -27.42
CA VAL A 497 1.95 -1.41 -28.56
C VAL A 497 0.92 -1.44 -29.68
N VAL A 498 1.28 -0.90 -30.85
CA VAL A 498 0.45 -0.88 -32.05
C VAL A 498 0.94 -1.98 -32.99
N LEU A 499 0.11 -3.00 -33.21
CA LEU A 499 0.43 -4.12 -34.11
C LEU A 499 0.18 -3.75 -35.57
N ALA A 500 0.78 -4.50 -36.50
CA ALA A 500 0.73 -4.22 -37.94
C ALA A 500 -0.70 -4.27 -38.52
N ASP A 501 -1.60 -5.02 -37.89
CA ASP A 501 -3.01 -5.17 -38.26
C ASP A 501 -3.94 -4.23 -37.48
N ALA A 502 -3.40 -3.37 -36.62
CA ALA A 502 -4.19 -2.42 -35.84
C ALA A 502 -4.84 -1.35 -36.73
N ASN A 503 -6.05 -0.94 -36.36
CA ASN A 503 -6.70 0.20 -36.99
C ASN A 503 -5.91 1.48 -36.65
N VAL A 504 -5.20 2.01 -37.66
CA VAL A 504 -4.29 3.15 -37.52
C VAL A 504 -5.00 4.41 -37.03
N ASP A 505 -6.23 4.69 -37.49
CA ASP A 505 -6.98 5.88 -37.09
C ASP A 505 -7.37 5.85 -35.60
N VAL A 506 -7.74 4.67 -35.10
CA VAL A 506 -8.04 4.47 -33.68
C VAL A 506 -6.76 4.55 -32.86
N ALA A 507 -5.70 3.87 -33.31
CA ALA A 507 -4.40 3.88 -32.63
C ALA A 507 -3.86 5.31 -32.48
N LEU A 508 -3.89 6.11 -33.56
CA LEU A 508 -3.43 7.50 -33.55
C LEU A 508 -4.20 8.35 -32.53
N ARG A 509 -5.53 8.26 -32.52
CA ARG A 509 -6.37 9.01 -31.56
C ARG A 509 -6.08 8.58 -30.12
N MET A 510 -5.96 7.29 -29.88
CA MET A 510 -5.67 6.75 -28.55
C MET A 510 -4.28 7.16 -28.07
N VAL A 511 -3.26 7.11 -28.93
CA VAL A 511 -1.92 7.60 -28.62
C VAL A 511 -1.97 9.09 -28.28
N LEU A 512 -2.62 9.91 -29.11
CA LEU A 512 -2.70 11.35 -28.86
C LEU A 512 -3.43 11.70 -27.54
N LEU A 513 -4.51 10.99 -27.22
CA LEU A 513 -5.27 11.21 -25.99
C LEU A 513 -4.56 10.65 -24.75
N ALA A 514 -3.91 9.49 -24.86
CA ALA A 514 -3.23 8.84 -23.74
C ALA A 514 -1.84 9.43 -23.47
N MET A 515 -1.12 9.80 -24.53
CA MET A 515 0.25 10.31 -24.49
C MET A 515 0.34 11.81 -24.74
N GLY A 516 -0.77 12.55 -24.65
CA GLY A 516 -0.81 14.03 -24.69
C GLY A 516 0.00 14.74 -23.59
N ILE A 517 0.92 14.03 -22.93
CA ILE A 517 1.94 14.55 -22.02
C ILE A 517 3.37 14.30 -22.56
N TYR A 518 3.67 13.21 -23.29
CA TYR A 518 4.93 13.02 -24.06
C TYR A 518 4.75 11.93 -25.13
N ILE A 519 4.90 12.25 -26.41
CA ILE A 519 4.94 11.26 -27.51
C ILE A 519 6.38 11.18 -28.04
N PHE A 520 6.97 9.99 -27.97
CA PHE A 520 8.10 9.62 -28.82
C PHE A 520 7.59 8.67 -29.90
N ILE A 521 7.61 9.12 -31.16
CA ILE A 521 7.43 8.27 -32.32
C ILE A 521 8.83 7.78 -32.68
N TYR A 522 9.07 6.46 -32.62
CA TYR A 522 10.29 5.83 -33.13
C TYR A 522 10.13 5.49 -34.60
#